data_AF-A0A7Y5B4D0-F1
#
_entry.id   AF-A0A7Y5B4D0-F1
#
_cell.length_a   1.000
_cell.length_b   1.000
_cell.length_c   1.000
_cell.angle_alpha   90.00
_cell.angle_beta   90.00
_cell.angle_gamma   90.00
#
_symmetry.space_group_name_H-M   'P 1'
#
loop_
_entity.id
_entity.type
_entity.pdbx_description
1 polymer ?
#
loop_
_entity_poly.entity_id
_entity_poly.type
_entity_poly.pdbx_seq_one_letter_code
_entity_poly.pdbx_strand_id
1 'polypeptide(L)' 'MIIRTEDRLRKPIPQERSTKHGDEDGPKSPKVDRPGANELLKRMRKVDPEQAKKYRQRSGE' A
#
# COMPACT_ATOMS: atom_id res chain seq x y z
N MET A 1 -24.00 -13.29 39.37
CA MET A 1 -23.56 -12.08 38.64
C MET A 1 -23.02 -12.53 37.28
N ILE A 2 -23.70 -12.21 36.18
CA ILE A 2 -23.27 -12.61 34.82
C ILE A 2 -22.67 -11.37 34.16
N ILE A 3 -21.37 -11.40 33.90
CA ILE A 3 -20.64 -10.31 33.22
C ILE A 3 -20.96 -10.43 31.72
N ARG A 4 -21.74 -9.48 31.19
CA ARG A 4 -21.99 -9.34 29.76
C ARG A 4 -20.75 -8.72 29.10
N THR A 5 -19.99 -9.53 28.38
CA THR A 5 -18.81 -9.12 27.60
C THR A 5 -19.21 -8.70 26.18
N GLU A 6 -20.16 -7.78 26.04
CA GLU A 6 -20.71 -7.41 24.73
C GLU A 6 -20.06 -6.16 24.10
N ASP A 7 -19.14 -5.49 24.79
CA ASP A 7 -18.49 -4.25 24.31
C ASP A 7 -17.09 -4.47 23.71
N ARG A 8 -16.90 -5.53 22.91
CA ARG A 8 -15.69 -5.63 22.08
C ARG A 8 -15.86 -4.74 20.85
N LEU A 9 -15.43 -3.49 20.96
CA LEU A 9 -15.38 -2.52 19.85
C LEU A 9 -14.64 -3.13 18.65
N ARG A 10 -15.40 -3.63 17.66
CA ARG A 10 -14.85 -4.21 16.43
C ARG A 10 -14.39 -3.05 15.54
N LYS A 11 -13.09 -2.99 15.22
CA LYS A 11 -12.59 -2.07 14.18
C LYS A 11 -13.30 -2.39 12.86
N PRO A 12 -13.80 -1.38 12.13
CA PRO A 12 -14.39 -1.60 10.81
C PRO A 12 -13.33 -2.23 9.89
N ILE A 13 -13.75 -3.22 9.11
CA ILE A 13 -12.92 -3.80 8.06
C ILE A 13 -12.61 -2.67 7.09
N PRO A 14 -11.33 -2.40 6.74
CA PRO A 14 -11.00 -1.42 5.72
C PRO A 14 -11.74 -1.80 4.43
N GLN A 15 -12.69 -0.98 4.00
CA GLN A 15 -13.31 -1.18 2.70
C GLN A 15 -12.22 -1.07 1.64
N GLU A 16 -12.09 -2.09 0.79
CA GLU A 16 -11.27 -1.98 -0.41
C GLU A 16 -11.77 -0.78 -1.20
N ARG A 17 -10.86 0.16 -1.50
CA ARG A 17 -11.18 1.29 -2.36
C ARG A 17 -11.55 0.71 -3.72
N SER A 18 -12.83 0.67 -4.05
CA SER A 18 -13.26 0.33 -5.40
C SER A 18 -12.64 1.36 -6.33
N THR A 19 -11.69 0.92 -7.16
CA THR A 19 -11.29 1.71 -8.31
C THR A 19 -12.53 1.83 -9.17
N LYS A 20 -13.17 3.00 -9.17
CA LYS A 20 -14.17 3.31 -10.19
C LYS A 20 -13.44 3.09 -11.51
N HIS A 21 -13.85 2.07 -12.27
CA HIS A 21 -13.50 1.98 -13.69
C HIS A 21 -14.07 3.26 -14.29
N GLY A 22 -13.22 4.27 -14.45
CA GLY A 22 -13.65 5.58 -14.91
C GLY A 22 -14.28 5.41 -16.29
N ASP A 23 -15.42 6.07 -16.47
CA ASP A 23 -15.99 6.32 -17.79
C ASP A 23 -14.85 6.75 -18.74
N GLU A 24 -14.83 6.19 -19.95
CA GLU A 24 -13.67 6.21 -20.85
C GLU A 24 -13.26 7.61 -21.38
N ASP A 25 -13.86 8.67 -20.84
CA ASP A 25 -13.80 10.06 -21.29
C ASP A 25 -12.97 10.97 -20.36
N GLY A 26 -12.06 10.37 -19.59
CA GLY A 26 -11.11 11.07 -18.71
C GLY A 26 -9.64 10.72 -19.01
N PRO A 27 -8.68 11.55 -18.57
CA PRO A 27 -7.26 11.26 -18.76
C PRO A 27 -6.93 9.90 -18.13
N LYS A 28 -6.47 8.97 -18.98
CA LYS A 28 -6.10 7.63 -18.55
C LYS A 28 -4.86 7.70 -17.66
N SER A 29 -4.83 6.89 -16.61
CA SER A 29 -3.61 6.67 -15.83
C SER A 29 -2.47 6.32 -16.79
N PRO A 30 -1.29 6.95 -16.64
CA PRO A 30 -0.18 6.68 -17.53
C PRO A 30 0.18 5.20 -17.46
N LYS A 31 0.49 4.62 -18.62
CA LYS A 31 0.92 3.23 -18.73
C LYS A 31 2.38 3.14 -18.29
N VAL A 32 2.61 3.27 -16.97
CA VAL A 32 3.93 3.16 -16.35
C VAL A 32 4.18 1.73 -15.92
N ASP A 33 5.26 1.15 -16.41
CA ASP A 33 5.73 -0.15 -15.94
C ASP A 33 6.21 -0.03 -14.49
N ARG A 34 6.00 -1.10 -13.70
CA ARG A 34 6.53 -1.16 -12.34
C ARG A 34 8.06 -1.09 -12.44
N PRO A 35 8.71 -0.15 -11.72
CA PRO A 35 10.17 -0.07 -11.73
C PRO A 35 10.74 -1.39 -11.24
N GLY A 36 11.78 -1.88 -11.91
CA GLY A 36 12.57 -3.00 -11.41
C GLY A 36 13.11 -2.67 -10.03
N ALA A 37 13.32 -3.68 -9.21
CA ALA A 37 13.55 -3.47 -7.78
C ALA A 37 14.86 -2.72 -7.47
N ASN A 38 15.88 -2.86 -8.31
CA ASN A 38 17.09 -2.03 -8.27
C ASN A 38 16.81 -0.54 -8.48
N GLU A 39 15.93 -0.19 -9.42
CA GLU A 39 15.55 1.20 -9.65
C GLU A 39 14.67 1.75 -8.53
N LEU A 40 13.81 0.90 -7.97
CA LEU A 40 13.01 1.24 -6.80
C LEU A 40 13.91 1.55 -5.61
N LEU A 41 14.88 0.70 -5.30
CA LEU A 41 15.85 0.94 -4.23
C LEU A 41 16.66 2.21 -4.46
N LYS A 42 17.07 2.50 -5.70
CA LYS A 42 17.79 3.73 -6.04
C LYS A 42 16.94 4.98 -5.81
N ARG A 43 15.64 4.96 -6.15
CA ARG A 43 14.71 6.06 -5.86
C ARG A 43 14.42 6.16 -4.36
N MET A 44 14.18 5.04 -3.69
CA MET A 44 13.97 5.00 -2.25
C MET A 44 15.17 5.60 -1.51
N ARG A 45 16.42 5.26 -1.85
CA ARG A 45 17.59 5.87 -1.21
C ARG A 45 17.64 7.39 -1.32
N LYS A 46 17.05 7.98 -2.36
CA LYS A 46 16.96 9.44 -2.53
C LYS A 46 15.81 10.06 -1.75
N VAL A 47 14.66 9.38 -1.67
CA VAL A 47 13.42 9.89 -1.05
C VAL A 47 13.38 9.55 0.44
N ASP A 48 13.63 8.29 0.78
CA ASP A 48 13.65 7.72 2.12
C ASP A 48 14.69 6.57 2.23
N PRO A 49 15.90 6.86 2.73
CA PRO A 49 16.95 5.87 2.91
C PRO A 49 16.60 4.73 3.87
N GLU A 50 15.79 4.99 4.90
CA GLU A 50 15.40 3.99 5.89
C GLU A 50 14.44 2.97 5.29
N GLN A 51 13.52 3.44 4.45
CA GLN A 51 12.61 2.55 3.74
C GLN A 51 13.33 1.67 2.72
N ALA A 52 14.38 2.18 2.06
CA ALA A 52 15.23 1.36 1.19
C ALA A 52 15.91 0.21 1.96
N LYS A 53 16.41 0.47 3.18
CA LYS A 53 17.04 -0.55 4.03
C LYS A 53 16.04 -1.62 4.46
N LYS A 54 14.85 -1.20 4.92
CA LYS A 54 13.77 -2.11 5.33
C LYS A 54 13.27 -2.97 4.18
N TYR A 55 13.11 -2.37 2.99
CA TYR A 55 12.71 -3.10 1.79
C TYR A 55 13.74 -4.16 1.45
N ARG A 56 15.02 -3.78 1.34
CA ARG A 56 16.13 -4.70 1.08
C ARG A 56 16.14 -5.89 2.04
N GLN A 57 16.03 -5.62 3.34
CA GLN A 57 16.00 -6.66 4.37
C GLN A 57 14.78 -7.59 4.27
N ARG A 58 13.63 -7.06 3.81
CA ARG A 58 12.38 -7.82 3.70
C ARG A 58 12.30 -8.62 2.39
N SER A 59 12.74 -8.03 1.28
CA SER A 59 12.70 -8.65 -0.04
C SER A 59 13.85 -9.63 -0.28
N GLY A 60 14.96 -9.50 0.46
CA GLY A 60 16.17 -10.30 0.26
C GLY A 60 17.01 -9.87 -0.94
N GLU A 61 16.75 -8.67 -1.46
CA GLU A 61 17.55 -8.03 -2.52
C GLU A 61 18.79 -7.29 -1.99
#